data_AF-A0A2V6GMK2-F1
#
_entry.id   AF-A0A2V6GMK2-F1
#
_cell.length_a   1.000
_cell.length_b   1.000
_cell.length_c   1.000
_cell.angle_alpha   90.00
_cell.angle_beta   90.00
_cell.angle_gamma   90.00
#
_symmetry.space_group_name_H-M   'P 1'
#
loop_
_entity.id
_entity.type
_entity.pdbx_description
1 polymer ?
#
loop_
_entity_poly.entity_id
_entity_poly.type
_entity_poly.pdbx_seq_one_letter_code
_entity_poly.pdbx_strand_id
1 'polypeptide(L)'
;MKGLITAVGFVLVFVCQVFADEHSAFARITVYWHREGSGEHASWNGARLRTGHCAVDPKKIPYASKVVFPDAACVAVDSGPDVVNRKAARSCGRNAAERNAIVIDRFFDTKQEALTWAKAHPRFMTVRILTPGAKQGEVATAEDPGSSRGRILPATVASILGTTE
;
A
#
# COMPACT_ATOMS: atom_id res chain seq x y z
N MET A 1 -2.79 -50.23 26.79
CA MET A 1 -1.60 -50.20 25.90
C MET A 1 -2.08 -50.23 24.45
N LYS A 2 -1.58 -49.29 23.63
CA LYS A 2 -1.55 -49.30 22.13
C LYS A 2 -2.92 -49.07 21.48
N GLY A 3 -3.21 -47.90 20.92
CA GLY A 3 -2.85 -47.46 19.55
C GLY A 3 -4.06 -47.78 18.65
N LEU A 4 -4.64 -46.90 17.84
CA LEU A 4 -4.01 -46.17 16.75
C LEU A 4 -4.98 -45.07 16.26
N ILE A 5 -4.37 -44.02 15.72
CA ILE A 5 -4.97 -42.83 15.13
C ILE A 5 -5.71 -43.18 13.83
N THR A 6 -6.90 -42.63 13.62
CA THR A 6 -7.43 -42.44 12.26
C THR A 6 -8.16 -41.10 12.20
N ALA A 7 -7.37 -40.02 12.15
CA ALA A 7 -7.84 -38.70 11.79
C ALA A 7 -8.06 -38.68 10.27
N VAL A 8 -9.25 -39.09 9.82
CA VAL A 8 -9.65 -38.98 8.42
C VAL A 8 -10.09 -37.54 8.18
N GLY A 9 -9.15 -36.79 7.60
CA GLY A 9 -9.33 -35.67 6.69
C GLY A 9 -10.73 -35.09 6.56
N PHE A 10 -11.02 -34.09 7.38
CA PHE A 10 -11.75 -32.93 6.89
C PHE A 10 -10.84 -31.71 7.09
N VAL A 11 -9.77 -31.71 6.29
CA VAL A 11 -9.10 -30.49 5.83
C VAL A 11 -10.16 -29.71 5.07
N LEU A 12 -11.04 -29.03 5.80
CA LEU A 12 -11.97 -28.08 5.23
C LEU A 12 -11.11 -26.89 4.82
N VAL A 13 -10.65 -26.98 3.58
CA VAL A 13 -10.14 -25.95 2.69
C VAL A 13 -10.27 -24.55 3.31
N PHE A 14 -9.23 -24.13 4.04
CA PHE A 14 -8.98 -22.72 4.32
C PHE A 14 -8.65 -22.10 2.96
N VAL A 15 -9.68 -21.77 2.18
CA VAL A 15 -9.50 -20.93 1.01
C VAL A 15 -9.10 -19.58 1.57
N CYS A 16 -7.79 -19.28 1.55
CA CYS A 16 -7.29 -17.92 1.65
C CYS A 16 -7.86 -17.17 0.45
N GLN A 17 -9.10 -16.68 0.57
CA GLN A 17 -9.63 -15.67 -0.31
C GLN A 17 -8.85 -14.40 0.01
N VAL A 18 -7.70 -14.24 -0.65
CA VAL A 18 -7.03 -12.96 -0.78
C VAL A 18 -7.96 -12.10 -1.62
N PHE A 19 -8.96 -11.50 -0.98
CA PHE A 19 -9.85 -10.58 -1.65
C PHE A 19 -9.03 -9.33 -1.99
N ALA A 20 -8.64 -9.21 -3.26
CA ALA A 20 -8.46 -7.91 -3.86
C ALA A 20 -9.83 -7.23 -3.80
N ASP A 21 -10.02 -6.32 -2.84
CA ASP A 21 -11.27 -5.58 -2.72
C ASP A 21 -11.43 -4.68 -3.95
N GLU A 22 -12.49 -4.95 -4.72
CA GLU A 22 -12.89 -4.12 -5.85
C GLU A 22 -14.14 -3.33 -5.47
N HIS A 23 -14.07 -2.01 -5.59
CA HIS A 23 -15.24 -1.16 -5.42
C HIS A 23 -15.23 0.02 -6.39
N SER A 24 -16.40 0.59 -6.63
CA SER A 24 -16.56 1.80 -7.42
C SER A 24 -16.61 3.03 -6.52
N ALA A 25 -15.98 4.13 -6.94
CA ALA A 25 -16.01 5.40 -6.23
C ALA A 25 -16.31 6.57 -7.17
N PHE A 26 -17.13 7.50 -6.69
CA PHE A 26 -17.39 8.76 -7.38
C PHE A 26 -16.28 9.77 -7.05
N ALA A 27 -15.55 10.22 -8.08
CA ALA A 27 -14.33 10.98 -7.92
C ALA A 27 -14.32 12.26 -8.77
N ARG A 28 -13.72 13.31 -8.23
CA ARG A 28 -13.26 14.50 -8.95
C ARG A 28 -11.85 14.22 -9.47
N ILE A 29 -11.67 14.22 -10.78
CA ILE A 29 -10.37 13.93 -11.40
C ILE A 29 -9.62 15.22 -11.72
N THR A 30 -8.52 15.48 -11.04
CA THR A 30 -7.59 16.54 -11.40
C THR A 30 -6.40 15.98 -12.17
N VAL A 31 -5.59 16.88 -12.73
CA VAL A 31 -4.37 16.50 -13.42
C VAL A 31 -3.21 17.32 -12.87
N TYR A 32 -2.05 16.68 -12.78
CA TYR A 32 -0.79 17.32 -12.46
C TYR A 32 0.30 16.73 -13.35
N TRP A 33 1.41 17.44 -13.42
CA TRP A 33 2.56 17.07 -14.26
C TRP A 33 3.83 17.50 -13.56
N HIS A 34 4.95 17.02 -14.08
CA HIS A 34 6.27 17.38 -13.58
C HIS A 34 6.52 18.89 -13.70
N ARG A 35 6.96 19.52 -12.62
CA ARG A 35 7.43 20.91 -12.62
C ARG A 35 8.82 20.93 -12.02
N GLU A 36 9.65 21.87 -12.45
CA GLU A 36 10.96 22.08 -11.82
C GLU A 36 10.80 22.21 -10.29
N GLY A 37 11.38 21.26 -9.54
CA GLY A 37 11.30 21.17 -8.08
C GLY A 37 10.02 20.57 -7.48
N SER A 38 9.07 20.04 -8.28
CA SER A 38 7.90 19.32 -7.75
C SER A 38 7.34 18.25 -8.69
N GLY A 39 6.79 17.17 -8.12
CA GLY A 39 6.25 16.06 -8.92
C GLY A 39 7.32 15.20 -9.58
N GLU A 40 8.48 15.04 -8.94
CA GLU A 40 9.55 14.14 -9.41
C GLU A 40 9.40 12.74 -8.81
N HIS A 41 9.11 12.65 -7.53
CA HIS A 41 9.12 11.42 -6.73
C HIS A 41 7.78 11.20 -6.04
N ALA A 42 7.35 9.94 -6.02
CA ALA A 42 6.10 9.50 -5.43
C ALA A 42 6.17 9.49 -3.89
N SER A 43 5.11 9.97 -3.23
CA SER A 43 5.03 10.01 -1.76
C SER A 43 5.12 8.63 -1.09
N TRP A 44 4.73 7.55 -1.77
CA TRP A 44 4.69 6.21 -1.15
C TRP A 44 6.07 5.57 -0.96
N ASN A 45 6.92 5.64 -1.99
CA ASN A 45 8.19 4.89 -2.03
C ASN A 45 9.35 5.66 -2.66
N GLY A 46 9.17 6.96 -2.93
CA GLY A 46 10.19 7.79 -3.59
C GLY A 46 10.45 7.44 -5.06
N ALA A 47 9.69 6.50 -5.65
CA ALA A 47 9.87 6.14 -7.05
C ALA A 47 9.58 7.34 -7.95
N ARG A 48 10.32 7.45 -9.05
CA ARG A 48 10.10 8.51 -10.03
C ARG A 48 8.67 8.42 -10.58
N LEU A 49 7.96 9.55 -10.59
CA LEU A 49 6.63 9.64 -11.18
C LEU A 49 6.72 9.48 -12.71
N ARG A 50 5.71 8.82 -13.28
CA ARG A 50 5.59 8.55 -14.71
C ARG A 50 4.12 8.43 -15.08
N THR A 51 3.79 8.59 -16.35
CA THR A 51 2.44 8.33 -16.86
C THR A 51 1.91 6.97 -16.37
N GLY A 52 0.67 6.95 -15.89
CA GLY A 52 0.06 5.80 -15.23
C GLY A 52 0.21 5.79 -13.71
N HIS A 53 0.79 6.83 -13.11
CA HIS A 53 0.73 7.09 -11.67
C HIS A 53 -0.39 8.08 -11.34
N CYS A 54 -0.92 7.99 -10.13
CA CYS A 54 -1.85 9.00 -9.60
C CYS A 54 -1.61 9.28 -8.12
N ALA A 55 -2.02 10.49 -7.72
CA ALA A 55 -2.09 10.89 -6.33
C ALA A 55 -3.50 10.69 -5.77
N VAL A 56 -3.59 10.16 -4.56
CA VAL A 56 -4.84 9.83 -3.87
C VAL A 56 -4.80 10.25 -2.39
N ASP A 57 -5.93 10.18 -1.71
CA ASP A 57 -5.97 10.12 -0.25
C ASP A 57 -5.75 8.66 0.19
N PRO A 58 -4.61 8.30 0.82
CA PRO A 58 -4.31 6.93 1.21
C PRO A 58 -5.29 6.35 2.23
N LYS A 59 -6.05 7.19 2.94
CA LYS A 59 -7.12 6.74 3.85
C LYS A 59 -8.39 6.30 3.12
N LYS A 60 -8.52 6.65 1.84
CA LYS A 60 -9.66 6.31 0.97
C LYS A 60 -9.29 5.29 -0.08
N ILE A 61 -8.11 5.44 -0.67
CA ILE A 61 -7.54 4.52 -1.66
C ILE A 61 -6.14 4.17 -1.18
N PRO A 62 -5.89 2.96 -0.65
CA PRO A 62 -4.56 2.56 -0.22
C PRO A 62 -3.53 2.69 -1.34
N TYR A 63 -2.29 2.99 -0.99
CA TYR A 63 -1.20 2.94 -1.98
C TYR A 63 -1.09 1.56 -2.64
N ALA A 64 -0.54 1.55 -3.84
CA ALA A 64 -0.48 0.43 -4.77
C ALA A 64 -1.83 -0.03 -5.35
N SER A 65 -2.96 0.55 -4.92
CA SER A 65 -4.25 0.28 -5.55
C SER A 65 -4.24 0.70 -7.02
N LYS A 66 -4.93 -0.06 -7.87
CA LYS A 66 -5.17 0.34 -9.26
C LYS A 66 -6.48 1.11 -9.34
N VAL A 67 -6.42 2.32 -9.89
CA VAL A 67 -7.57 3.15 -10.21
C VAL A 67 -7.85 3.02 -11.71
N VAL A 68 -8.98 2.44 -12.07
CA VAL A 68 -9.40 2.24 -13.46
C VAL A 68 -10.41 3.32 -13.83
N PHE A 69 -9.97 4.19 -14.73
CA PHE A 69 -10.78 5.21 -15.41
C PHE A 69 -11.42 4.60 -16.67
N PRO A 70 -12.38 5.27 -17.31
CA PRO A 70 -12.93 4.82 -18.60
C PRO A 70 -11.88 4.70 -19.71
N ASP A 71 -10.83 5.53 -19.69
CA ASP A 71 -9.83 5.64 -20.75
C ASP A 71 -8.48 4.99 -20.41
N ALA A 72 -8.18 4.75 -19.13
CA ALA A 72 -6.87 4.27 -18.68
C ALA A 72 -6.92 3.67 -17.27
N ALA A 73 -5.85 3.02 -16.85
CA ALA A 73 -5.62 2.65 -15.46
C ALA A 73 -4.41 3.40 -14.89
N CYS A 74 -4.45 3.75 -13.62
CA CYS A 74 -3.33 4.31 -12.89
C CYS A 74 -3.07 3.53 -11.60
N VAL A 75 -1.83 3.59 -11.10
CA VAL A 75 -1.44 3.06 -9.80
C VAL A 75 -1.33 4.21 -8.81
N ALA A 76 -1.99 4.05 -7.67
CA ALA A 76 -1.95 5.00 -6.57
C ALA A 76 -0.60 4.92 -5.85
N VAL A 77 0.30 5.86 -6.13
CA VAL A 77 1.65 5.88 -5.55
C VAL A 77 1.99 7.19 -4.86
N ASP A 78 1.13 8.20 -5.01
CA ASP A 78 1.41 9.55 -4.55
C ASP A 78 0.25 10.13 -3.75
N SER A 79 0.50 11.26 -3.07
CA SER A 79 -0.52 11.99 -2.33
C SER A 79 -0.19 13.47 -2.28
N GLY A 80 -1.17 14.30 -1.95
CA GLY A 80 -0.93 15.73 -1.75
C GLY A 80 -2.00 16.38 -0.88
N PRO A 81 -1.71 17.53 -0.23
CA PRO A 81 -2.66 18.20 0.64
C PRO A 81 -3.98 18.56 -0.05
N ASP A 82 -3.93 19.00 -1.32
CA ASP A 82 -5.13 19.37 -2.08
C ASP A 82 -6.00 18.15 -2.44
N VAL A 83 -5.37 16.98 -2.61
CA VAL A 83 -6.03 15.69 -2.84
C VAL A 83 -6.69 15.19 -1.55
N VAL A 84 -5.93 15.13 -0.45
CA VAL A 84 -6.41 14.68 0.86
C VAL A 84 -7.55 15.57 1.38
N ASN A 85 -7.43 16.88 1.23
CA ASN A 85 -8.47 17.83 1.66
C ASN A 85 -9.63 17.94 0.66
N ARG A 86 -9.62 17.18 -0.44
CA ARG A 86 -10.63 17.18 -1.50
C ARG A 86 -10.94 18.59 -2.02
N LYS A 87 -9.92 19.45 -2.12
CA LYS A 87 -10.09 20.89 -2.34
C LYS A 87 -10.84 21.17 -3.64
N ALA A 88 -10.43 20.52 -4.73
CA ALA A 88 -11.06 20.68 -6.04
C ALA A 88 -12.53 20.23 -6.09
N ALA A 89 -12.89 19.18 -5.33
CA ALA A 89 -14.28 18.72 -5.22
C ALA A 89 -15.12 19.72 -4.43
N ARG A 90 -14.61 20.17 -3.27
CA ARG A 90 -15.29 21.14 -2.39
C ARG A 90 -15.51 22.50 -3.07
N SER A 91 -14.53 22.99 -3.82
CA SER A 91 -14.59 24.31 -4.46
C SER A 91 -15.44 24.36 -5.72
N CYS A 92 -15.47 23.27 -6.51
CA CYS A 92 -16.10 23.27 -7.83
C CYS A 92 -17.37 22.41 -7.91
N GLY A 93 -17.71 21.64 -6.87
CA GLY A 93 -18.88 20.78 -6.84
C GLY A 93 -20.20 21.55 -6.74
N ARG A 94 -21.11 21.28 -7.67
CA ARG A 94 -22.43 21.93 -7.80
C ARG A 94 -23.42 21.42 -6.77
N ASN A 95 -23.31 20.16 -6.36
CA ASN A 95 -24.20 19.51 -5.39
C ASN A 95 -23.41 18.81 -4.27
N ALA A 96 -24.12 18.26 -3.29
CA ALA A 96 -23.52 17.59 -2.15
C ALA A 96 -22.68 16.36 -2.56
N ALA A 97 -23.13 15.58 -3.55
CA ALA A 97 -22.38 14.43 -4.02
C ALA A 97 -21.04 14.84 -4.65
N GLU A 98 -21.03 15.86 -5.51
CA GLU A 98 -19.81 16.41 -6.12
C GLU A 98 -18.88 17.03 -5.07
N ARG A 99 -19.40 17.79 -4.09
CA ARG A 99 -18.58 18.36 -3.01
C ARG A 99 -18.00 17.30 -2.06
N ASN A 100 -18.67 16.14 -1.98
CA ASN A 100 -18.23 15.00 -1.17
C ASN A 100 -17.39 13.98 -1.94
N ALA A 101 -17.29 14.09 -3.26
CA ALA A 101 -16.47 13.21 -4.08
C ALA A 101 -15.01 13.19 -3.60
N ILE A 102 -14.39 12.02 -3.66
CA ILE A 102 -12.94 11.90 -3.46
C ILE A 102 -12.21 12.65 -4.57
N VAL A 103 -10.97 13.09 -4.33
CA VAL A 103 -10.13 13.66 -5.37
C VAL A 103 -9.07 12.65 -5.76
N ILE A 104 -8.87 12.48 -7.06
CA ILE A 104 -7.78 11.69 -7.63
C ILE A 104 -7.05 12.60 -8.60
N ASP A 105 -5.75 12.79 -8.39
CA ASP A 105 -4.92 13.63 -9.25
C ASP A 105 -4.11 12.74 -10.19
N ARG A 106 -4.38 12.80 -11.49
CA ARG A 106 -3.72 11.97 -12.48
C ARG A 106 -2.42 12.62 -12.93
N PHE A 107 -1.32 11.87 -12.85
CA PHE A 107 -0.02 12.35 -13.32
C PHE A 107 0.12 12.20 -14.83
N PHE A 108 0.70 13.22 -15.45
CA PHE A 108 1.14 13.22 -16.84
C PHE A 108 2.59 13.69 -16.91
N ASP A 109 3.35 13.13 -17.85
CA ASP A 109 4.75 13.53 -18.03
C ASP A 109 4.86 15.00 -18.48
N THR A 110 3.92 15.47 -19.30
CA THR A 110 3.92 16.85 -19.81
C THR A 110 2.67 17.65 -19.45
N LYS A 111 2.86 18.97 -19.31
CA LYS A 111 1.77 19.95 -19.14
C LYS A 111 0.76 19.88 -20.29
N GLN A 112 1.24 19.72 -21.51
CA GLN A 112 0.39 19.75 -22.70
C GLN A 112 -0.57 18.56 -22.72
N GLU A 113 -0.09 17.36 -22.39
CA GLU A 113 -0.93 16.16 -22.28
C GLU A 113 -1.96 16.29 -21.16
N ALA A 114 -1.53 16.77 -19.98
CA ALA A 114 -2.42 16.99 -18.84
C ALA A 114 -3.60 17.91 -19.21
N LEU A 115 -3.30 19.07 -19.81
CA LEU A 115 -4.31 20.05 -20.18
C LEU A 115 -5.21 19.56 -21.32
N THR A 116 -4.63 18.85 -22.30
CA THR A 116 -5.39 18.26 -23.41
C THR A 116 -6.38 17.22 -22.87
N TRP A 117 -5.92 16.34 -21.98
CA TRP A 117 -6.75 15.33 -21.34
C TRP A 117 -7.87 15.97 -20.51
N ALA A 118 -7.53 16.95 -19.66
CA ALA A 118 -8.50 17.63 -18.79
C ALA A 118 -9.61 18.37 -19.54
N LYS A 119 -9.35 18.80 -20.79
CA LYS A 119 -10.35 19.43 -21.66
C LYS A 119 -11.29 18.39 -22.30
N ALA A 120 -10.79 17.19 -22.59
CA ALA A 120 -11.54 16.15 -23.30
C ALA A 120 -12.39 15.27 -22.37
N HIS A 121 -12.14 15.25 -21.06
CA HIS A 121 -12.77 14.32 -20.13
C HIS A 121 -13.67 15.01 -19.08
N PRO A 122 -14.72 14.33 -18.59
CA PRO A 122 -15.52 14.82 -17.48
C PRO A 122 -14.68 15.06 -16.22
N ARG A 123 -14.99 16.14 -15.50
CA ARG A 123 -14.30 16.48 -14.24
C ARG A 123 -14.68 15.58 -13.07
N PHE A 124 -15.88 15.01 -13.11
CA PHE A 124 -16.39 14.07 -12.13
C PHE A 124 -16.76 12.78 -12.87
N MET A 125 -16.33 11.64 -12.34
CA MET A 125 -16.64 10.33 -12.92
C MET A 125 -16.58 9.23 -11.85
N THR A 126 -17.25 8.12 -12.14
CA THR A 126 -17.09 6.89 -11.35
C THR A 126 -15.87 6.13 -11.84
N VAL A 127 -14.97 5.79 -10.92
CA VAL A 127 -13.79 4.96 -11.17
C VAL A 127 -13.92 3.63 -10.44
N ARG A 128 -13.26 2.58 -10.95
CA ARG A 128 -13.11 1.31 -10.22
C ARG A 128 -11.77 1.31 -9.49
N ILE A 129 -11.75 0.85 -8.25
CA ILE A 129 -10.56 0.76 -7.42
C ILE A 129 -10.32 -0.71 -7.11
N LEU A 130 -9.12 -1.18 -7.42
CA LEU A 130 -8.65 -2.53 -7.11
C LEU A 130 -7.58 -2.42 -6.03
N THR A 131 -7.92 -2.82 -4.82
CA THR A 131 -7.01 -2.79 -3.67
C THR A 131 -6.02 -3.96 -3.77
N PRO A 132 -4.72 -3.78 -3.45
CA PRO A 132 -3.78 -4.88 -3.40
C PRO A 132 -4.20 -5.86 -2.30
N GLY A 133 -4.29 -7.14 -2.61
CA GLY A 133 -4.44 -8.17 -1.59
C GLY A 133 -3.24 -8.15 -0.63
N ALA A 134 -3.48 -8.32 0.67
CA ALA A 134 -2.42 -8.38 1.66
C ALA A 134 -1.46 -9.54 1.33
N LYS A 135 -0.24 -9.23 0.88
CA LYS A 135 0.85 -10.20 0.88
C LYS A 135 1.31 -10.34 2.32
N GLN A 136 0.95 -11.45 2.98
CA GLN A 136 1.57 -11.80 4.26
C GLN A 136 3.08 -11.88 4.04
N GLY A 137 3.83 -11.06 4.76
CA GLY A 137 5.27 -11.24 4.87
C GLY A 137 5.51 -12.60 5.50
N GLU A 138 6.11 -13.51 4.75
CA GLU A 138 6.68 -14.74 5.26
C GLU A 138 7.84 -14.35 6.18
N VAL A 139 7.55 -14.21 7.47
CA VAL A 139 8.57 -14.29 8.51
C VAL A 139 8.85 -15.77 8.68
N ALA A 140 9.84 -16.27 7.96
CA ALA A 140 10.47 -17.55 8.28
C ALA A 140 11.27 -17.37 9.59
N THR A 141 10.59 -17.45 10.73
CA THR A 141 11.26 -17.81 11.98
C THR A 141 11.47 -19.32 11.92
N ALA A 142 12.69 -19.73 11.60
CA ALA A 142 13.15 -21.07 11.87
C ALA A 142 13.34 -21.22 13.39
N GLU A 143 12.30 -21.68 14.06
CA GLU A 143 12.44 -22.31 15.38
C GLU A 143 13.10 -23.68 15.16
N ASP A 144 14.29 -23.87 15.73
CA ASP A 144 14.98 -25.16 15.84
C ASP A 144 14.65 -25.79 17.21
N PRO A 145 13.95 -26.94 17.28
CA PRO A 145 13.77 -27.67 18.53
C PRO A 145 14.59 -28.97 18.50
N GLY A 146 15.76 -28.98 19.14
CA GLY A 146 16.65 -30.14 19.04
C GLY A 146 17.74 -30.30 20.11
N SER A 147 17.34 -30.39 21.39
CA SER A 147 17.90 -31.32 22.40
C SER A 147 19.41 -31.67 22.37
N SER A 148 20.16 -31.33 23.43
CA SER A 148 20.58 -32.32 24.46
C SER A 148 21.60 -31.81 25.51
N ARG A 149 21.28 -32.14 26.77
CA ARG A 149 22.13 -32.53 27.92
C ARG A 149 23.36 -31.69 28.33
N GLY A 150 23.34 -31.29 29.61
CA GLY A 150 24.55 -31.17 30.43
C GLY A 150 24.38 -30.29 31.67
N ARG A 151 23.81 -30.84 32.76
CA ARG A 151 23.79 -30.20 34.09
C ARG A 151 24.90 -30.81 34.94
N ILE A 152 25.91 -30.03 35.33
CA ILE A 152 26.73 -30.25 36.55
C ILE A 152 27.03 -28.88 37.18
N LEU A 153 26.91 -28.83 38.51
CA LEU A 153 26.94 -27.69 39.44
C LEU A 153 28.38 -27.30 39.87
N PRO A 154 28.58 -26.25 40.71
CA PRO A 154 29.69 -25.29 40.64
C PRO A 154 30.86 -25.59 41.61
N ALA A 155 31.98 -24.90 41.45
CA ALA A 155 32.95 -24.67 42.53
C ALA A 155 33.84 -23.43 42.27
N THR A 156 33.90 -22.59 43.30
CA THR A 156 34.79 -21.45 43.51
C THR A 156 36.18 -21.91 44.00
N VAL A 157 37.22 -21.08 43.75
CA VAL A 157 38.33 -20.67 44.67
C VAL A 157 39.78 -20.83 44.13
N ALA A 158 40.50 -19.69 44.25
CA ALA A 158 41.96 -19.43 44.45
C ALA A 158 42.95 -19.72 43.29
N SER A 159 43.59 -18.69 42.69
CA SER A 159 44.68 -17.79 43.16
C SER A 159 46.07 -18.35 42.83
N ILE A 160 46.93 -17.50 42.26
CA ILE A 160 48.28 -17.13 42.78
C ILE A 160 48.94 -16.06 41.87
N LEU A 161 49.45 -15.02 42.55
CA LEU A 161 50.54 -14.02 42.36
C LEU A 161 51.35 -14.00 41.04
N GLY A 162 52.01 -12.93 40.60
CA GLY A 162 52.47 -11.62 41.14
C GLY A 162 52.95 -10.77 39.93
N THR A 163 53.40 -9.51 40.01
CA THR A 163 54.49 -8.95 40.83
C THR A 163 54.48 -7.41 40.71
N THR A 164 55.00 -6.76 41.76
CA THR A 164 55.48 -5.37 41.94
C THR A 164 56.35 -4.85 40.76
N GLU A 165 56.50 -3.56 40.47
CA GLU A 165 56.74 -2.37 41.31
C GLU A 165 55.96 -1.12 40.86
#